data_AF-A0A381ZK61-F1
#
_entry.id   AF-A0A381ZK61-F1
#
_cell.length_a   1.000
_cell.length_b   1.000
_cell.length_c   1.000
_cell.angle_alpha   90.00
_cell.angle_beta   90.00
_cell.angle_gamma   90.00
#
_symmetry.space_group_name_H-M   'P 1'
#
loop_
_entity.id
_entity.type
_entity.pdbx_description
1 polymer ?
#
loop_
_entity_poly.entity_id
_entity_poly.type
_entity_poly.pdbx_seq_one_letter_code
_entity_poly.pdbx_strand_id
1 'polypeptide(L)'
;MNDPKQGFVTYEKVDSEYFSKRGLKRYAGVWSLWALGVGAVISGDFAGWNLGIQYSGFGGYLVAMFIVTLMYLGLCYSIAEMSPALPHTGGAYSFGRTAMGVWGGFLTGLAENMEYVVTT
;
A
#
# COMPACT_ATOMS: atom_id res chain seq x y z
N MET A 1 -30.79 16.48 -4.53
CA MET A 1 -29.68 15.50 -4.69
C MET A 1 -30.27 14.10 -4.66
N ASN A 2 -30.22 13.35 -5.76
CA ASN A 2 -30.58 11.93 -5.79
C ASN A 2 -29.27 11.15 -5.83
N ASP A 3 -28.78 10.74 -4.66
CA ASP A 3 -27.59 9.89 -4.57
C ASP A 3 -27.95 8.50 -5.11
N PRO A 4 -27.20 7.95 -6.08
CA PRO A 4 -27.44 6.60 -6.54
C PRO A 4 -27.06 5.63 -5.40
N LYS A 5 -28.07 5.10 -4.71
CA LYS A 5 -27.91 3.97 -3.79
C LYS A 5 -27.53 2.72 -4.59
N GLN A 6 -26.24 2.39 -4.64
CA GLN A 6 -25.78 1.08 -5.11
C GLN A 6 -25.54 0.19 -3.88
N GLY A 7 -26.57 -0.56 -3.49
CA GLY A 7 -26.48 -1.55 -2.39
C GLY A 7 -26.27 -0.94 -1.00
N PHE A 8 -25.32 -1.49 -0.23
CA PHE A 8 -25.02 -1.12 1.17
C PHE A 8 -24.27 0.22 1.34
N VAL A 9 -23.96 0.93 0.25
CA VAL A 9 -23.16 2.16 0.28
C VAL A 9 -23.92 3.29 -0.42
N THR A 10 -23.97 4.45 0.23
CA THR A 10 -24.44 5.69 -0.38
C THR A 10 -23.23 6.44 -0.93
N TYR A 11 -23.21 6.70 -2.23
CA TYR A 11 -22.17 7.50 -2.86
C TYR A 11 -22.64 8.94 -2.98
N GLU A 12 -21.94 9.85 -2.32
CA GLU A 12 -22.14 11.28 -2.51
C GLU A 12 -21.44 11.71 -3.79
N LYS A 13 -22.20 12.24 -4.75
CA LYS A 13 -21.63 12.86 -5.94
C LYS A 13 -21.16 14.27 -5.59
N VAL A 14 -19.88 14.38 -5.30
CA VAL A 14 -19.25 15.67 -5.01
C VAL A 14 -18.92 16.41 -6.31
N ASP A 15 -19.22 17.71 -6.36
CA ASP A 15 -19.02 18.53 -7.55
C ASP A 15 -17.53 18.81 -7.85
N SER A 16 -17.23 19.09 -9.11
CA SER A 16 -15.88 19.41 -9.61
C SER A 16 -15.21 20.58 -8.86
N GLU A 17 -15.99 21.55 -8.38
CA GLU A 17 -15.48 22.69 -7.60
C GLU A 17 -14.83 22.25 -6.27
N TYR A 18 -15.32 21.16 -5.67
CA TYR A 18 -14.76 20.59 -4.43
C TYR A 18 -13.32 20.12 -4.63
N PHE A 19 -13.04 19.42 -5.73
CA PHE A 19 -11.69 18.95 -6.05
C PHE A 19 -10.78 20.11 -6.44
N SER A 20 -11.30 21.13 -7.12
CA SER A 20 -10.54 22.33 -7.48
C SER A 20 -10.04 23.08 -6.24
N LYS A 21 -10.83 23.15 -5.16
CA LYS A 21 -10.43 23.79 -3.89
C LYS A 21 -9.38 22.99 -3.11
N ARG A 22 -9.21 21.69 -3.40
CA ARG A 22 -8.28 20.77 -2.69
C ARG A 22 -7.14 20.24 -3.57
N GLY A 23 -6.94 20.83 -4.74
CA GLY A 23 -5.86 20.45 -5.64
C GLY A 23 -4.49 20.72 -5.02
N LEU A 24 -3.72 19.66 -4.78
CA LEU A 24 -2.30 19.78 -4.38
C LEU A 24 -1.43 20.05 -5.60
N LYS A 25 -0.41 20.90 -5.44
CA LYS A 25 0.60 21.10 -6.47
C LYS A 25 1.39 19.81 -6.67
N ARG A 26 1.37 19.25 -7.90
CA ARG A 26 2.15 18.06 -8.24
C ARG A 26 3.64 18.38 -8.15
N TYR A 27 4.33 17.77 -7.19
CA TYR A 27 5.76 18.00 -6.93
C TYR A 27 6.59 16.72 -6.93
N ALA A 28 6.00 15.57 -6.61
CA ALA A 28 6.72 14.31 -6.54
C ALA A 28 7.12 13.81 -7.94
N GLY A 29 8.37 14.04 -8.31
CA GLY A 29 9.00 13.43 -9.47
C GLY A 29 9.54 12.02 -9.15
N VAL A 30 10.07 11.33 -10.17
CA VAL A 30 10.60 9.97 -10.05
C VAL A 30 11.63 9.84 -8.92
N TRP A 31 12.55 10.79 -8.81
CA TRP A 31 13.58 10.81 -7.76
C TRP A 31 13.01 10.99 -6.36
N SER A 32 11.99 11.84 -6.20
CA SER A 32 11.33 12.06 -4.92
C SER A 32 10.56 10.83 -4.46
N LEU A 33 9.87 10.15 -5.38
CA LEU A 33 9.15 8.91 -5.10
C LEU A 33 10.09 7.75 -4.77
N TRP A 34 11.20 7.63 -5.49
CA TRP A 34 12.24 6.65 -5.19
C TRP A 34 12.85 6.88 -3.81
N ALA A 35 13.22 8.12 -3.48
CA ALA A 35 13.79 8.47 -2.18
C ALA A 35 12.82 8.19 -1.03
N LEU A 36 11.52 8.46 -1.22
CA LEU A 36 10.48 8.14 -0.25
C LEU A 36 10.40 6.63 -0.02
N GLY A 37 10.34 5.84 -1.09
CA GLY A 37 10.27 4.37 -1.00
C GLY A 37 11.50 3.77 -0.32
N VAL A 38 12.70 4.15 -0.76
CA VAL A 38 13.96 3.64 -0.18
C VAL A 38 14.12 4.06 1.27
N GLY A 39 13.80 5.31 1.62
CA GLY A 39 13.87 5.80 3.00
C GLY A 39 12.97 5.01 3.94
N ALA A 40 11.73 4.73 3.51
CA ALA A 40 10.79 3.92 4.29
C ALA A 40 11.33 2.49 4.53
N VAL A 41 11.89 1.84 3.51
CA VAL A 41 12.40 0.46 3.62
C VAL A 41 13.64 0.38 4.51
N ILE A 42 14.64 1.24 4.27
CA ILE A 42 15.90 1.20 5.02
C ILE A 42 15.67 1.48 6.50
N SER A 43 14.71 2.35 6.85
CA SER A 43 14.39 2.62 8.25
C SER A 43 13.90 1.38 9.03
N GLY A 44 13.25 0.43 8.36
CA GLY A 44 12.75 -0.80 8.99
C GLY A 44 13.80 -1.92 9.11
N ASP A 45 14.81 -1.94 8.25
CA ASP A 45 15.83 -3.00 8.21
C ASP A 45 16.70 -3.05 9.49
N PHE A 46 16.82 -1.93 10.20
CA PHE A 46 17.64 -1.80 11.40
C PHE A 46 17.23 -2.70 12.58
N ALA A 47 16.04 -3.31 12.60
CA ALA A 47 15.54 -4.08 13.75
C ALA A 47 15.48 -5.62 13.57
N GLY A 48 15.34 -6.15 12.35
CA GLY A 48 14.92 -7.56 12.15
C GLY A 48 16.03 -8.62 12.09
N TRP A 49 17.20 -8.25 11.61
CA TRP A 49 18.38 -9.10 11.39
C TRP A 49 18.89 -9.89 12.61
N ASN A 50 19.01 -9.28 13.79
CA ASN A 50 19.56 -9.97 14.97
C ASN A 50 18.71 -11.17 15.42
N LEU A 51 17.38 -11.00 15.46
CA LEU A 51 16.44 -12.08 15.78
C LEU A 51 16.47 -13.17 14.70
N GLY A 52 16.50 -12.77 13.42
CA GLY A 52 16.56 -13.71 12.30
C GLY A 52 17.78 -14.62 12.35
N ILE A 53 18.96 -14.06 12.67
CA ILE A 53 20.20 -14.82 12.83
C ILE A 53 20.16 -15.67 14.11
N GLN A 54 19.58 -15.18 15.21
CA GLN A 54 19.46 -15.93 16.46
C GLN A 54 18.63 -17.20 16.30
N TYR A 55 17.51 -17.14 15.57
CA TYR A 55 16.61 -18.30 15.41
C TYR A 55 17.03 -19.26 14.30
N SER A 56 17.60 -18.78 13.19
CA SER A 56 17.88 -19.61 12.00
C SER A 56 19.37 -19.83 11.73
N GLY A 57 20.25 -19.18 12.49
CA GLY A 57 21.68 -19.10 12.18
C GLY A 57 21.95 -18.29 10.91
N PHE A 58 23.23 -18.02 10.63
CA PHE A 58 23.62 -17.21 9.47
C PHE A 58 23.18 -17.82 8.13
N GLY A 59 23.40 -19.13 7.96
CA GLY A 59 23.05 -19.83 6.72
C GLY A 59 21.54 -19.93 6.49
N GLY A 60 20.76 -20.21 7.54
CA GLY A 60 19.30 -20.24 7.45
C GLY A 60 18.71 -18.86 7.14
N TYR A 61 19.27 -17.81 7.74
CA TYR A 61 18.85 -16.44 7.50
C TYR A 61 19.11 -16.01 6.05
N LEU A 62 20.27 -16.37 5.48
CA LEU A 62 20.58 -16.07 4.07
C LEU A 62 19.60 -16.74 3.09
N VAL A 63 19.24 -18.00 3.32
CA VAL A 63 18.26 -18.71 2.47
C VAL A 63 16.87 -18.09 2.62
N ALA A 64 16.44 -17.80 3.86
CA ALA A 64 15.16 -17.14 4.12
C ALA A 64 15.10 -15.76 3.46
N MET A 65 16.17 -14.97 3.56
CA MET A 65 16.29 -13.66 2.92
C MET A 65 16.10 -13.78 1.40
N PHE A 66 16.80 -14.71 0.74
CA PHE A 66 16.67 -14.91 -0.70
C PHE A 66 15.24 -15.29 -1.14
N ILE A 67 14.59 -16.20 -0.40
CA ILE A 67 13.21 -16.62 -0.70
C ILE A 67 12.25 -15.42 -0.55
N VAL A 68 12.34 -14.69 0.57
CA VAL A 68 11.48 -13.53 0.83
C VAL A 68 11.73 -12.41 -0.20
N THR A 69 12.99 -12.17 -0.59
CA THR A 69 13.32 -11.21 -1.65
C THR A 69 12.64 -11.57 -2.98
N LEU A 70 12.67 -12.84 -3.39
CA LEU A 70 12.00 -13.26 -4.62
C LEU A 70 10.47 -13.09 -4.56
N MET A 71 9.85 -13.46 -3.43
CA MET A 71 8.42 -13.24 -3.22
C MET A 71 8.08 -11.74 -3.26
N TYR A 72 8.91 -10.91 -2.63
CA TYR A 72 8.73 -9.46 -2.58
C TYR A 72 8.86 -8.81 -3.96
N LEU A 73 9.81 -9.26 -4.80
CA LEU A 73 9.92 -8.79 -6.19
C LEU A 73 8.65 -9.07 -6.99
N GLY A 74 8.07 -10.28 -6.84
CA GLY A 74 6.79 -10.62 -7.48
C GLY A 74 5.64 -9.72 -7.03
N LEU A 75 5.59 -9.40 -5.74
CA LEU A 75 4.62 -8.45 -5.18
C LEU A 75 4.83 -7.03 -5.75
N CYS A 76 6.07 -6.55 -5.81
CA CYS A 76 6.41 -5.25 -6.37
C CYS A 76 5.97 -5.12 -7.84
N TYR A 77 6.22 -6.14 -8.67
CA TYR A 77 5.77 -6.12 -10.06
C TYR A 77 4.24 -6.12 -10.19
N SER A 78 3.56 -6.90 -9.35
CA SER A 78 2.09 -6.90 -9.31
C SER A 78 1.53 -5.51 -8.99
N ILE A 79 2.09 -4.83 -7.99
CA ILE A 79 1.69 -3.47 -7.60
C ILE A 79 2.05 -2.46 -8.71
N ALA A 80 3.20 -2.63 -9.36
CA ALA A 80 3.65 -1.76 -10.44
C ALA A 80 2.72 -1.81 -11.66
N GLU A 81 2.08 -2.95 -11.95
CA GLU A 81 1.07 -3.07 -13.02
C GLU A 81 -0.26 -2.42 -12.62
N MET A 82 -0.66 -2.53 -11.35
CA MET A 82 -1.90 -1.94 -10.84
C MET A 82 -1.84 -0.42 -10.66
N SER A 83 -0.66 0.12 -10.33
CA SER A 83 -0.46 1.56 -10.09
C SER A 83 -0.83 2.47 -11.27
N PRO A 84 -0.45 2.20 -12.53
CA PRO A 84 -0.89 2.98 -13.69
C PRO A 84 -2.35 2.70 -14.10
N ALA A 85 -2.86 1.49 -13.82
CA ALA A 85 -4.24 1.12 -14.15
C ALA A 85 -5.27 1.87 -13.27
N LEU A 86 -4.88 2.22 -12.04
CA LEU A 86 -5.73 2.87 -11.05
C LEU A 86 -5.04 4.12 -10.47
N PRO A 87 -4.96 5.24 -11.23
CA PRO A 87 -4.18 6.42 -10.88
C PRO A 87 -4.90 7.33 -9.86
N HIS A 88 -5.41 6.74 -8.78
CA HIS A 88 -6.01 7.43 -7.65
C HIS A 88 -5.26 7.10 -6.35
N THR A 89 -5.15 8.08 -5.47
CA THR A 89 -4.49 7.95 -4.18
C THR A 89 -5.31 7.03 -3.27
N GLY A 90 -4.78 5.86 -2.89
CA GLY A 90 -5.51 4.96 -1.99
C GLY A 90 -4.88 3.61 -1.61
N GLY A 91 -3.64 3.33 -1.99
CA GLY A 91 -2.90 2.15 -1.48
C GLY A 91 -3.56 0.80 -1.75
N ALA A 92 -3.29 -0.19 -0.89
CA ALA A 92 -3.81 -1.55 -1.08
C ALA A 92 -5.34 -1.61 -0.86
N TYR A 93 -5.89 -0.77 0.02
CA TYR A 93 -7.34 -0.57 0.15
C TYR A 93 -8.02 -0.32 -1.19
N SER A 94 -7.45 0.56 -2.02
CA SER A 94 -8.06 0.95 -3.29
C SER A 94 -8.00 -0.18 -4.33
N PHE A 95 -6.91 -0.94 -4.35
CA PHE A 95 -6.80 -2.15 -5.16
C PHE A 95 -7.81 -3.21 -4.72
N GLY A 96 -7.91 -3.46 -3.41
CA GLY A 96 -8.88 -4.40 -2.83
C GLY A 96 -10.33 -4.00 -3.12
N ARG A 97 -10.65 -2.70 -3.03
CA ARG A 97 -11.98 -2.19 -3.36
C ARG A 97 -12.32 -2.35 -4.84
N THR A 98 -11.35 -2.17 -5.72
CA THR A 98 -11.56 -2.25 -7.17
C THR A 98 -11.65 -3.70 -7.65
N ALA A 99 -10.83 -4.60 -7.11
CA ALA A 99 -10.78 -6.00 -7.53
C ALA A 99 -11.84 -6.89 -6.84
N MET A 100 -12.09 -6.67 -5.54
CA MET A 100 -12.92 -7.55 -4.70
C MET A 100 -14.20 -6.88 -4.19
N GLY A 101 -14.48 -5.65 -4.61
CA GLY A 101 -15.67 -4.89 -4.21
C GLY A 101 -15.58 -4.33 -2.78
N VAL A 102 -16.74 -3.90 -2.27
CA VAL A 102 -16.82 -3.10 -1.02
C VAL A 102 -16.26 -3.85 0.20
N TRP A 103 -16.55 -5.13 0.34
CA TRP A 103 -16.09 -5.93 1.47
C TRP A 103 -14.59 -6.23 1.42
N GLY A 104 -14.04 -6.47 0.22
CA GLY A 104 -12.60 -6.63 0.03
C GLY A 104 -11.85 -5.35 0.40
N GLY A 105 -12.31 -4.20 -0.09
CA GLY A 105 -11.77 -2.90 0.34
C GLY A 105 -11.85 -2.70 1.85
N PHE A 106 -13.01 -2.93 2.47
CA PHE A 106 -13.18 -2.77 3.92
C PHE A 106 -12.20 -3.63 4.73
N LEU A 107 -12.08 -4.92 4.40
CA LEU A 107 -11.17 -5.83 5.09
C LEU A 107 -9.71 -5.41 4.92
N THR A 108 -9.30 -5.04 3.69
CA THR A 108 -7.95 -4.55 3.44
C THR A 108 -7.64 -3.27 4.22
N GLY A 109 -8.58 -2.33 4.27
CA GLY A 109 -8.40 -1.09 5.04
C GLY A 109 -8.34 -1.31 6.56
N LEU A 110 -9.11 -2.27 7.08
CA LEU A 110 -9.07 -2.65 8.49
C LEU A 110 -7.73 -3.32 8.84
N ALA A 111 -7.24 -4.21 7.96
CA ALA A 111 -5.94 -4.85 8.10
C ALA A 111 -4.78 -3.83 8.06
N GLU A 112 -4.79 -2.89 7.10
CA GLU A 112 -3.80 -1.80 7.04
C GLU A 112 -3.83 -0.95 8.34
N ASN A 113 -5.03 -0.62 8.85
CA ASN A 113 -5.13 0.16 10.09
C ASN A 113 -4.54 -0.59 11.30
N MET A 114 -4.84 -1.89 11.42
CA MET A 114 -4.25 -2.74 12.45
C MET A 114 -2.73 -2.85 12.32
N GLU A 115 -2.22 -3.02 11.10
CA GLU A 115 -0.78 -3.06 10.82
C GLU A 115 -0.09 -1.80 11.34
N TYR A 116 -0.62 -0.61 11.02
CA TYR A 116 -0.05 0.65 11.49
C TYR A 116 -0.11 0.81 13.02
N VAL A 117 -1.16 0.33 13.68
CA VAL A 117 -1.32 0.43 15.15
C VAL A 117 -0.40 -0.55 15.88
N VAL A 118 -0.22 -1.76 15.36
CA VAL A 118 0.59 -2.80 16.02
C VAL A 118 2.09 -2.63 15.75
N THR A 119 2.43 -1.98 14.65
CA THR A 119 3.84 -1.78 14.23
C THR A 119 4.48 -0.54 14.86
N THR A 120 3.69 0.42 15.36
CA THR A 120 4.16 1.50 16.27
C THR A 120 4.26 1.01 17.71
#